data_AF-A0A1I4QKZ3-F1
#
_entry.id   AF-A0A1I4QKZ3-F1
#
_cell.length_a   1.000
_cell.length_b   1.000
_cell.length_c   1.000
_cell.angle_alpha   90.00
_cell.angle_beta   90.00
_cell.angle_gamma   90.00
#
_symmetry.space_group_name_H-M   'P 1'
#
loop_
_entity.id
_entity.type
_entity.pdbx_description
1 polymer ?
#
loop_
_entity_poly.entity_id
_entity_poly.type
_entity_poly.pdbx_seq_one_letter_code
_entity_poly.pdbx_strand_id
1 'polypeptide(L)' 'MTNPKIHGTVPFDPDGGLAALRGDCARMVPHWAAPAKVITAPVSPSLIHGVTVPATSARLVDAMPEYGD' A
#
# COMPACT_ATOMS: atom_id res chain seq x y z
N MET A 1 24.51 -8.94 -7.31
CA MET A 1 23.46 -8.37 -6.45
C MET A 1 23.14 -9.36 -5.37
N THR A 2 23.65 -9.15 -4.16
CA THR A 2 23.44 -10.08 -3.03
C THR A 2 22.10 -9.73 -2.38
N ASN A 3 21.17 -10.69 -2.38
CA ASN A 3 19.85 -10.51 -1.79
C ASN A 3 19.98 -10.56 -0.24
N PRO A 4 19.46 -9.57 0.52
CA PRO A 4 19.46 -9.66 1.97
C PRO A 4 18.59 -10.83 2.43
N LYS A 5 19.19 -11.78 3.15
CA LYS A 5 18.44 -12.85 3.84
C LYS A 5 17.71 -12.22 5.02
N ILE A 6 16.41 -11.99 4.85
CA ILE A 6 15.49 -11.63 5.93
C ILE A 6 15.36 -12.83 6.88
N HIS A 7 16.08 -12.79 8.00
CA HIS A 7 15.83 -13.69 9.13
C HIS A 7 14.93 -12.97 10.13
N GLY A 8 13.64 -13.25 10.03
CA GLY A 8 12.66 -12.77 10.98
C GLY A 8 11.35 -13.52 10.81
N THR A 9 11.17 -14.62 11.54
CA THR A 9 9.83 -15.11 11.85
C THR A 9 9.31 -14.26 12.99
N VAL A 10 8.79 -13.07 12.67
CA VAL A 10 7.80 -12.49 13.57
C VAL A 10 6.56 -13.40 13.45
N PRO A 11 5.97 -13.88 14.54
CA PRO A 11 4.67 -14.52 14.48
C PRO A 11 3.69 -13.51 13.89
N PHE A 12 3.40 -13.63 12.60
CA PHE A 12 2.22 -13.00 12.02
C PHE A 12 1.05 -13.81 12.57
N ASP A 13 0.40 -13.28 13.60
CA ASP A 13 -0.85 -13.81 14.10
C ASP A 13 -1.98 -13.21 13.25
N PRO A 14 -2.52 -13.96 12.26
CA PRO A 14 -3.63 -13.47 11.44
C PRO A 14 -4.91 -13.22 12.25
N ASP A 15 -5.01 -13.80 13.46
CA ASP A 15 -6.18 -13.70 14.34
C ASP A 15 -6.11 -12.51 15.30
N GLY A 16 -4.97 -11.81 15.38
CA GLY A 16 -4.75 -10.65 16.26
C GLY A 16 -5.64 -9.43 15.96
N GLY A 17 -6.38 -9.46 14.85
CA GLY A 17 -7.37 -8.46 14.47
C GLY A 17 -6.78 -7.07 14.19
N LEU A 18 -7.65 -6.10 13.91
CA LEU A 18 -7.24 -4.75 13.49
C LEU A 18 -6.44 -3.98 14.55
N ALA A 19 -6.66 -4.27 15.84
CA ALA A 19 -5.95 -3.60 16.93
C ALA A 19 -4.47 -4.01 16.96
N ALA A 20 -4.16 -5.31 16.85
CA ALA A 20 -2.78 -5.78 16.78
C ALA A 20 -2.07 -5.25 15.52
N LEU A 21 -2.75 -5.31 14.36
CA LEU A 21 -2.21 -4.81 13.10
C LEU A 21 -1.84 -3.33 13.16
N ARG A 22 -2.69 -2.48 13.78
CA ARG A 22 -2.37 -1.06 13.99
C ARG A 22 -1.12 -0.88 14.85
N GLY A 23 -0.95 -1.71 15.87
CA GLY A 23 0.24 -1.74 16.72
C GLY A 23 1.51 -2.14 15.95
N ASP A 24 1.42 -3.15 15.08
CA ASP A 24 2.51 -3.55 14.18
C ASP A 24 2.90 -2.44 13.20
N CYS A 25 1.91 -1.80 12.56
CA CYS A 25 2.16 -0.65 11.69
C CYS A 25 2.88 0.47 12.45
N ALA A 26 2.45 0.80 13.67
CA ALA A 26 3.09 1.82 14.49
C ALA A 26 4.55 1.47 14.84
N ARG A 27 4.85 0.19 15.12
CA ARG A 27 6.21 -0.29 15.35
C ARG A 27 7.10 -0.17 14.11
N MET A 28 6.53 -0.29 12.92
CA MET A 28 7.28 -0.14 11.65
C MET A 28 7.58 1.30 11.27
N VAL A 29 6.81 2.29 11.79
CA VAL A 29 6.95 3.73 11.43
C VAL A 29 8.40 4.24 11.47
N PRO A 30 9.23 3.96 12.49
CA PRO A 30 10.60 4.50 12.55
C PRO A 30 11.51 4.01 11.42
N HIS A 31 11.18 2.89 10.77
CA HIS A 31 11.95 2.32 9.68
C HIS A 31 11.59 2.91 8.31
N TRP A 32 10.51 3.69 8.24
CA TRP A 32 10.04 4.30 7.01
C TRP A 32 10.27 5.81 7.09
N ALA A 33 11.29 6.28 6.38
CA ALA A 33 11.49 7.71 6.20
C ALA A 33 10.33 8.28 5.37
N ALA A 34 9.42 9.01 6.01
CA ALA A 34 8.43 9.78 5.28
C ALA A 34 9.17 10.84 4.45
N PRO A 35 8.88 10.97 3.14
CA PRO A 35 9.41 12.08 2.37
C PRO A 35 8.94 13.39 3.01
N ALA A 36 9.76 14.44 2.89
CA ALA A 36 9.40 15.76 3.40
C ALA A 36 8.01 16.13 2.88
N LYS A 37 7.11 16.51 3.79
CA LYS A 37 5.74 16.88 3.43
C LYS A 37 5.79 18.12 2.54
N VAL A 38 5.62 17.91 1.24
CA VAL A 38 5.46 19.00 0.28
C VAL A 38 4.01 19.46 0.39
N ILE A 39 3.80 20.67 0.91
CA ILE A 39 2.48 21.31 0.80
C ILE A 39 2.35 21.77 -0.65
N THR A 40 1.66 20.97 -1.45
CA THR A 40 1.30 21.35 -2.82
C THR A 40 0.12 22.31 -2.77
N ALA A 41 0.18 23.38 -3.56
CA ALA A 41 -0.98 24.23 -3.77
C ALA A 41 -2.08 23.42 -4.49
N PRO A 42 -3.37 23.71 -4.26
CA PRO A 42 -4.45 23.13 -5.05
C PRO A 42 -4.20 23.38 -6.53
N VAL A 43 -4.19 22.31 -7.33
CA VAL A 43 -4.08 22.39 -8.79
C VAL A 43 -5.47 22.31 -9.41
N SER A 44 -5.64 22.89 -10.59
CA SER A 44 -6.89 22.70 -11.33
C SER A 44 -7.09 21.20 -11.64
N PRO A 45 -8.33 20.71 -11.67
CA PRO A 45 -8.59 19.30 -11.99
C PRO A 45 -8.01 18.86 -13.35
N SER A 46 -7.91 19.78 -14.32
CA SER A 46 -7.30 19.53 -15.63
C SER A 46 -5.79 19.23 -15.57
N LEU A 47 -5.11 19.59 -14.48
CA LEU A 47 -3.69 19.29 -14.24
C LEU A 47 -3.49 17.99 -13.44
N ILE A 48 -4.57 17.41 -12.91
CA ILE A 48 -4.51 16.08 -12.32
C ILE A 48 -4.49 15.11 -13.49
N HIS A 49 -3.29 14.63 -13.84
CA HIS A 49 -3.16 13.57 -14.83
C HIS A 49 -3.86 12.33 -14.27
N GLY A 50 -4.96 11.94 -14.91
CA GLY A 50 -5.67 10.71 -14.58
C GLY A 50 -4.76 9.50 -14.80
N VAL A 51 -4.98 8.44 -14.03
CA VAL A 51 -4.36 7.15 -14.28
C VAL A 51 -5.16 6.45 -15.37
N THR A 52 -4.55 6.18 -16.52
CA THR A 52 -5.15 5.32 -17.54
C THR A 52 -4.83 3.88 -17.20
N VAL A 53 -5.86 3.12 -16.83
CA VAL A 53 -5.73 1.67 -16.59
C VAL A 53 -6.03 0.92 -17.89
N PRO A 54 -5.14 0.03 -18.36
CA PRO A 54 -5.43 -0.81 -19.52
C PRO A 54 -6.65 -1.71 -19.29
N ALA A 55 -7.46 -1.90 -20.34
CA ALA A 55 -8.67 -2.72 -20.25
C ALA A 55 -8.40 -4.16 -19.76
N THR A 56 -7.26 -4.73 -20.11
CA THR A 56 -6.84 -6.06 -19.64
C THR A 56 -6.68 -6.11 -18.12
N SER A 57 -6.08 -5.08 -17.54
CA SER A 57 -5.90 -4.99 -16.08
C SER A 57 -7.24 -4.81 -15.37
N ALA A 58 -8.13 -3.98 -15.93
CA ALA A 58 -9.48 -3.82 -15.37
C ALA A 58 -10.26 -5.13 -15.38
N ARG A 59 -10.22 -5.89 -16.49
CA ARG A 59 -10.88 -7.20 -16.61
C ARG A 59 -10.31 -8.25 -15.65
N LEU A 60 -9.02 -8.19 -15.35
CA LEU A 60 -8.41 -9.09 -14.38
C LEU A 60 -9.03 -8.85 -12.98
N VAL A 61 -9.14 -7.58 -12.57
CA VAL A 61 -9.71 -7.22 -11.26
C VAL A 61 -11.20 -7.52 -11.19
N ASP A 62 -11.95 -7.23 -12.26
CA ASP A 62 -13.39 -7.52 -12.38
C ASP A 62 -13.70 -9.03 -12.28
N ALA A 63 -12.76 -9.89 -12.68
CA ALA A 63 -12.91 -11.33 -12.54
C ALA A 63 -12.60 -11.86 -11.12
N MET A 64 -12.14 -11.00 -10.20
CA MET A 64 -11.83 -11.37 -8.82
C MET A 64 -13.09 -11.18 -7.95
N PRO A 65 -13.66 -12.26 -7.35
CA PRO A 65 -14.93 -12.19 -6.62
C PRO A 65 -14.93 -11.26 -5.40
N GLU A 66 -13.75 -10.91 -4.89
CA GLU A 66 -13.56 -9.97 -3.79
C GLU A 66 -13.58 -8.49 -4.22
N TYR A 67 -13.47 -8.19 -5.53
CA TYR A 67 -13.34 -6.82 -6.07
C TYR A 67 -14.26 -6.52 -7.27
N GLY A 68 -14.80 -7.53 -7.94
CA GLY A 68 -15.71 -7.42 -9.08
C GLY A 68 -17.18 -7.45 -8.66
N ASP A 69 -17.61 -6.49 -7.84
CA ASP A 69 -18.99 -5.96 -7.70
C ASP A 69 -19.01 -4.81 -6.66
#